data_AF-A0A352FV82-F1
#
_entry.id   AF-A0A352FV82-F1
#
_cell.length_a   1.000
_cell.length_b   1.000
_cell.length_c   1.000
_cell.angle_alpha   90.00
_cell.angle_beta   90.00
_cell.angle_gamma   90.00
#
_symmetry.space_group_name_H-M   'P 1'
#
loop_
_entity.id
_entity.type
_entity.pdbx_description
1 polymer ?
#
loop_
_entity_poly.entity_id
_entity_poly.type
_entity_poly.pdbx_seq_one_letter_code
_entity_poly.pdbx_strand_id
1 'polypeptide(L)'
;MKRIIVSICVLLVLSTAAFAQTRSRTTRRGSQTSKTAKPESAPAVSQVKIDGATKVAEQIKNLTRFLYILGGVARGIEDVDLAAKSNQASPAALQTNEQNKAVVKTSLENVRVGLDQLEIYFRSTPELQGYYVKLVGSASGAADAEAQAAAGHFDQSGRTLITVVNRLADVLVLIK
;
A
#
# COMPACT_ATOMS: atom_id res chain seq x y z
N MET A 1 -8.42 11.88 55.37
CA MET A 1 -7.09 11.56 55.94
C MET A 1 -6.09 11.68 54.79
N LYS A 2 -5.40 12.82 54.69
CA LYS A 2 -3.98 13.02 55.06
C LYS A 2 -3.03 12.10 54.28
N ARG A 3 -2.48 12.60 53.16
CA ARG A 3 -1.08 13.09 52.94
C ARG A 3 -0.19 11.95 52.38
N ILE A 4 0.72 12.09 51.42
CA ILE A 4 2.04 12.77 51.48
C ILE A 4 2.73 12.57 50.08
N ILE A 5 3.09 13.63 49.34
CA ILE A 5 4.47 14.12 49.02
C ILE A 5 5.23 13.23 47.99
N VAL A 6 5.47 13.63 46.73
CA VAL A 6 6.38 14.68 46.21
C VAL A 6 7.85 14.23 46.10
N SER A 7 8.36 14.32 44.86
CA SER A 7 9.73 14.65 44.44
C SER A 7 10.83 13.59 44.32
N ILE A 8 11.52 13.65 43.17
CA ILE A 8 12.99 13.73 42.95
C ILE A 8 13.35 12.91 41.69
N CYS A 9 13.49 13.51 40.50
CA CYS A 9 14.66 14.27 40.00
C CYS A 9 15.97 13.46 39.92
N VAL A 10 16.46 13.36 38.68
CA VAL A 10 17.89 13.45 38.29
C VAL A 10 18.79 12.25 38.60
N LEU A 11 19.28 11.61 37.53
CA LEU A 11 20.70 11.24 37.28
C LEU A 11 20.76 10.54 35.91
N LEU A 12 21.07 11.26 34.83
CA LEU A 12 22.42 11.51 34.32
C LEU A 12 23.14 10.22 33.88
N VAL A 13 23.41 10.15 32.56
CA VAL A 13 24.71 9.86 31.92
C VAL A 13 25.35 8.52 32.32
N LEU A 14 25.67 7.61 31.39
CA LEU A 14 27.00 7.57 30.78
C LEU A 14 26.97 6.74 29.49
N SER A 15 27.42 7.35 28.41
CA SER A 15 27.98 6.69 27.24
C SER A 15 29.27 5.95 27.64
N THR A 16 29.40 4.69 27.26
CA THR A 16 30.69 4.00 27.24
C THR A 16 31.05 3.65 25.80
N ALA A 17 31.77 4.56 25.16
CA ALA A 17 32.60 4.24 24.02
C ALA A 17 33.78 3.40 24.52
N ALA A 18 33.82 2.12 24.14
CA ALA A 18 34.97 1.27 24.36
C ALA A 18 35.93 1.41 23.16
N PHE A 19 36.98 2.20 23.33
CA PHE A 19 38.18 2.20 22.49
C PHE A 19 39.35 1.61 23.29
N ALA A 20 39.77 0.39 22.93
CA ALA A 20 41.09 -0.22 23.17
C ALA A 20 41.03 -1.61 22.48
N GLN A 21 42.01 -2.15 21.75
CA GLN A 21 43.46 -2.12 21.91
C GLN A 21 44.17 -2.29 20.56
N THR A 22 45.24 -1.52 20.39
CA THR A 22 46.35 -1.80 19.46
C THR A 22 47.06 -3.10 19.85
N ARG A 23 47.26 -4.00 18.89
CA ARG A 23 48.46 -4.86 18.85
C ARG A 23 48.79 -5.32 17.43
N SER A 24 49.76 -4.64 16.83
CA SER A 24 50.46 -5.12 15.64
C SER A 24 51.45 -6.22 16.01
N ARG A 25 51.37 -7.38 15.34
CA ARG A 25 52.53 -8.25 15.04
C ARG A 25 52.19 -9.27 13.95
N THR A 26 52.62 -8.93 12.74
CA THR A 26 53.32 -9.71 11.70
C THR A 26 53.30 -11.25 11.71
N THR A 27 53.09 -11.78 10.49
CA THR A 27 53.40 -13.10 9.89
C THR A 27 52.45 -14.29 10.12
N ARG A 28 51.63 -14.58 9.10
CA ARG A 28 51.80 -15.80 8.28
C ARG A 28 51.12 -15.66 6.92
N ARG A 29 51.90 -15.91 5.87
CA ARG A 29 51.51 -15.99 4.46
C ARG A 29 50.44 -17.06 4.29
N GLY A 30 49.20 -16.63 4.06
CA GLY A 30 48.07 -17.48 3.67
C GLY A 30 47.37 -16.79 2.52
N SER A 31 47.47 -17.37 1.32
CA SER A 31 46.73 -16.92 0.14
C SER A 31 45.24 -17.17 0.36
N GLN A 32 44.54 -16.19 0.92
CA GLN A 32 43.09 -16.12 0.85
C GLN A 32 42.73 -15.01 -0.11
N THR A 33 42.37 -15.44 -1.32
CA THR A 33 41.77 -14.65 -2.37
C THR A 33 40.57 -13.91 -1.77
N SER A 34 40.74 -12.62 -1.54
CA SER A 34 39.66 -11.70 -1.18
C SER A 34 38.63 -11.79 -2.31
N LYS A 35 37.52 -12.50 -2.09
CA LYS A 35 36.35 -12.38 -2.94
C LYS A 35 35.81 -10.97 -2.70
N THR A 36 36.30 -10.03 -3.49
CA THR A 36 35.65 -8.74 -3.71
C THR A 36 34.18 -9.04 -3.94
N ALA A 37 33.31 -8.58 -3.04
CA ALA A 37 31.88 -8.61 -3.27
C ALA A 37 31.63 -7.88 -4.59
N LYS A 38 31.19 -8.65 -5.60
CA LYS A 38 30.80 -8.11 -6.90
C LYS A 38 29.72 -7.05 -6.61
N PRO A 39 29.89 -5.79 -7.05
CA PRO A 39 28.80 -4.84 -6.96
C PRO A 39 27.60 -5.47 -7.66
N GLU A 40 26.47 -5.51 -6.95
CA GLU A 40 25.21 -6.03 -7.46
C GLU A 40 24.94 -5.36 -8.80
N SER A 41 25.10 -6.12 -9.88
CA SER A 41 24.98 -5.59 -11.23
C SER A 41 23.57 -5.07 -11.39
N ALA A 42 23.45 -3.79 -11.75
CA ALA A 42 22.16 -3.16 -12.02
C ALA A 42 21.32 -4.09 -12.91
N PRO A 43 20.04 -4.30 -12.57
CA PRO A 43 19.19 -5.22 -13.33
C PRO A 43 19.17 -4.80 -14.80
N ALA A 44 19.17 -5.81 -15.69
CA ALA A 44 19.01 -5.53 -17.11
C ALA A 44 17.70 -4.77 -17.32
N VAL A 45 17.68 -3.82 -18.28
CA VAL A 45 16.49 -3.01 -18.59
C VAL A 45 15.25 -3.87 -18.85
N SER A 46 15.42 -5.06 -19.44
CA SER A 46 14.35 -6.04 -19.65
C SER A 46 13.76 -6.57 -18.33
N GLN A 47 14.59 -6.80 -17.31
CA GLN A 47 14.14 -7.27 -16.00
C GLN A 47 13.33 -6.19 -15.30
N VAL A 48 13.78 -4.94 -15.32
CA VAL A 48 13.05 -3.80 -14.71
C VAL A 48 11.65 -3.66 -15.31
N LYS A 49 11.52 -3.83 -16.63
CA LYS A 49 10.21 -3.83 -17.31
C LYS A 49 9.33 -5.00 -16.89
N ILE A 50 9.88 -6.21 -16.79
CA ILE A 50 9.15 -7.40 -16.32
C ILE A 50 8.66 -7.19 -14.89
N ASP A 51 9.49 -6.62 -14.02
CA ASP A 51 9.13 -6.35 -12.63
C ASP A 51 8.01 -5.28 -12.55
N GLY A 52 8.11 -4.22 -13.35
CA GLY A 52 7.05 -3.22 -13.49
C GLY A 52 5.72 -3.81 -13.97
N ALA A 53 5.75 -4.61 -15.03
CA ALA A 53 4.58 -5.32 -15.55
C ALA A 53 3.97 -6.27 -14.50
N THR A 54 4.81 -6.97 -13.74
CA THR A 54 4.38 -7.87 -12.67
C THR A 54 3.61 -7.12 -11.58
N LYS A 55 4.12 -5.97 -11.14
CA LYS A 55 3.46 -5.12 -10.14
C LYS A 55 2.12 -4.58 -10.63
N VAL A 56 2.05 -4.14 -11.89
CA VAL A 56 0.78 -3.69 -12.51
C VAL A 56 -0.23 -4.84 -12.54
N ALA A 57 0.21 -6.04 -12.98
CA ALA A 57 -0.65 -7.22 -13.05
C ALA A 57 -1.17 -7.66 -11.66
N GLU A 58 -0.35 -7.52 -10.62
CA GLU A 58 -0.75 -7.79 -9.24
C GLU A 58 -1.83 -6.82 -8.76
N GLN A 59 -1.70 -5.52 -9.04
CA GLN A 59 -2.76 -4.56 -8.74
C GLN A 59 -4.05 -4.87 -9.48
N ILE A 60 -4.01 -5.23 -10.77
CA ILE A 60 -5.20 -5.65 -11.53
C ILE A 60 -5.89 -6.84 -10.84
N LYS A 61 -5.15 -7.87 -10.43
CA LYS A 61 -5.70 -9.04 -9.74
C LYS A 61 -6.36 -8.66 -8.41
N ASN A 62 -5.73 -7.77 -7.64
CA ASN A 62 -6.26 -7.33 -6.36
C ASN A 62 -7.55 -6.51 -6.55
N LEU A 63 -7.54 -5.54 -7.47
CA LEU A 63 -8.71 -4.71 -7.77
C LEU A 63 -9.87 -5.53 -8.33
N THR A 64 -9.62 -6.46 -9.25
CA THR A 64 -10.68 -7.29 -9.85
C THR A 64 -11.33 -8.23 -8.84
N ARG A 65 -10.55 -8.83 -7.92
CA ARG A 65 -11.09 -9.61 -6.80
C ARG A 65 -11.95 -8.75 -5.87
N PHE A 66 -11.46 -7.56 -5.53
CA PHE A 66 -12.22 -6.62 -4.71
C PHE A 66 -13.53 -6.21 -5.40
N LEU A 67 -13.49 -5.86 -6.68
CA LEU A 67 -14.67 -5.48 -7.46
C LEU A 67 -15.71 -6.60 -7.55
N TYR A 68 -15.28 -7.85 -7.70
CA TYR A 68 -16.18 -9.00 -7.71
C TYR A 68 -16.96 -9.10 -6.39
N ILE A 69 -16.27 -8.94 -5.26
CA ILE A 69 -16.89 -8.98 -3.93
C ILE A 69 -17.78 -7.74 -3.72
N LEU A 70 -17.27 -6.56 -4.04
CA LEU A 70 -17.98 -5.29 -3.90
C LEU A 70 -19.29 -5.30 -4.70
N GLY A 71 -19.27 -5.81 -5.93
CA GLY A 71 -20.46 -5.89 -6.78
C GLY A 71 -21.61 -6.69 -6.16
N GLY A 72 -21.30 -7.67 -5.31
CA GLY A 72 -22.31 -8.46 -4.59
C GLY A 72 -22.94 -7.75 -3.38
N VAL A 73 -22.25 -6.77 -2.78
CA VAL A 73 -22.67 -6.13 -1.52
C VAL A 73 -23.00 -4.64 -1.65
N ALA A 74 -22.47 -3.94 -2.64
CA ALA A 74 -22.53 -2.49 -2.76
C ALA A 74 -23.98 -1.95 -2.73
N ARG A 75 -24.86 -2.50 -3.57
CA ARG A 75 -26.26 -2.08 -3.61
C ARG A 75 -27.01 -2.44 -2.33
N GLY A 76 -26.73 -3.62 -1.76
CA GLY A 76 -27.33 -4.03 -0.49
C GLY A 76 -26.97 -3.09 0.65
N ILE A 77 -25.76 -2.52 0.63
CA ILE A 77 -25.35 -1.52 1.64
C ILE A 77 -26.21 -0.26 1.53
N GLU A 78 -26.41 0.24 0.32
CA GLU A 78 -27.21 1.43 0.03
C GLU A 78 -28.70 1.21 0.34
N ASP A 79 -29.24 0.04 0.01
CA ASP A 79 -30.63 -0.34 0.27
C ASP A 79 -30.91 -0.41 1.78
N VAL A 80 -30.00 -0.99 2.56
CA VAL A 80 -30.12 -1.03 4.02
C VAL A 80 -30.02 0.37 4.62
N ASP A 81 -29.19 1.26 4.08
CA ASP A 81 -29.12 2.66 4.51
C ASP A 81 -30.41 3.43 4.23
N LEU A 82 -31.06 3.15 3.11
CA LEU A 82 -32.35 3.73 2.78
C LEU A 82 -33.47 3.22 3.70
N ALA A 83 -33.48 1.91 3.99
CA ALA A 83 -34.39 1.31 4.95
C ALA A 83 -34.15 1.84 6.38
N ALA A 84 -32.89 2.08 6.77
CA ALA A 84 -32.52 2.66 8.05
C ALA A 84 -33.09 4.07 8.23
N LYS A 85 -32.99 4.93 7.19
CA LYS A 85 -33.60 6.28 7.19
C LYS A 85 -35.12 6.26 7.39
N SER A 86 -35.76 5.16 7.01
CA SER A 86 -37.21 4.97 7.12
C SER A 86 -37.62 4.18 8.37
N ASN A 87 -36.69 3.83 9.27
CA ASN A 87 -36.89 2.94 10.42
C ASN A 87 -37.43 1.55 10.07
N GLN A 88 -37.10 1.05 8.87
CA GLN A 88 -37.56 -0.24 8.33
C GLN A 88 -36.48 -1.33 8.38
N ALA A 89 -35.25 -0.99 8.75
CA ALA A 89 -34.15 -1.95 8.88
C ALA A 89 -34.14 -2.61 10.26
N SER A 90 -33.90 -3.93 10.30
CA SER A 90 -33.73 -4.66 11.56
C SER A 90 -32.37 -4.33 12.21
N PRO A 91 -32.23 -4.44 13.55
CA PRO A 91 -30.94 -4.21 14.22
C PRO A 91 -29.80 -5.09 13.69
N ALA A 92 -30.09 -6.34 13.35
CA ALA A 92 -29.11 -7.26 12.78
C ALA A 92 -28.65 -6.84 11.37
N ALA A 93 -29.57 -6.34 10.54
CA ALA A 93 -29.25 -5.81 9.22
C ALA A 93 -28.36 -4.56 9.33
N LEU A 94 -28.69 -3.64 10.25
CA LEU A 94 -27.87 -2.44 10.51
C LEU A 94 -26.45 -2.80 10.95
N GLN A 95 -26.31 -3.74 11.89
CA GLN A 95 -25.00 -4.17 12.37
C GLN A 95 -24.15 -4.81 11.27
N THR A 96 -24.75 -5.66 10.44
CA THR A 96 -24.07 -6.29 9.30
C THR A 96 -23.67 -5.23 8.27
N ASN A 97 -24.54 -4.23 8.05
CA ASN A 97 -24.26 -3.16 7.11
C ASN A 97 -23.06 -2.32 7.51
N GLU A 98 -22.96 -1.94 8.79
CA GLU A 98 -21.80 -1.19 9.28
C GLU A 98 -20.48 -1.97 9.15
N GLN A 99 -20.51 -3.29 9.37
CA GLN A 99 -19.34 -4.14 9.12
C GLN A 99 -18.95 -4.15 7.64
N ASN A 100 -19.92 -4.33 6.75
CA ASN A 100 -19.68 -4.31 5.30
C ASN A 100 -19.08 -2.97 4.86
N LYS A 101 -19.64 -1.84 5.32
CA LYS A 101 -19.10 -0.50 5.06
C LYS A 101 -17.65 -0.37 5.52
N ALA A 102 -17.34 -0.82 6.73
CA ALA A 102 -15.99 -0.74 7.28
C ALA A 102 -14.98 -1.54 6.45
N VAL A 103 -15.35 -2.77 6.05
CA VAL A 103 -14.52 -3.63 5.18
C VAL A 103 -14.30 -2.98 3.82
N VAL A 104 -15.34 -2.44 3.20
CA VAL A 104 -15.25 -1.79 1.88
C VAL A 104 -14.36 -0.55 1.95
N LYS A 105 -14.56 0.33 2.94
CA LYS A 105 -13.75 1.54 3.12
C LYS A 105 -12.27 1.20 3.35
N THR A 106 -11.98 0.24 4.22
CA THR A 106 -10.60 -0.23 4.46
C THR A 106 -9.98 -0.80 3.19
N SER A 107 -10.75 -1.54 2.39
CA SER A 107 -10.28 -2.12 1.14
C SER A 107 -9.98 -1.05 0.09
N LEU A 108 -10.80 0.01 0.02
CA LEU A 108 -10.58 1.17 -0.86
C LEU A 108 -9.31 1.93 -0.48
N GLU A 109 -9.09 2.14 0.82
CA GLU A 109 -7.85 2.75 1.31
C GLU A 109 -6.62 1.92 0.90
N ASN A 110 -6.67 0.60 1.09
CA ASN A 110 -5.58 -0.30 0.69
C ASN A 110 -5.31 -0.26 -0.82
N VAL A 111 -6.37 -0.19 -1.64
CA VAL A 111 -6.25 -0.02 -3.10
C VAL A 111 -5.57 1.30 -3.42
N ARG A 112 -6.00 2.42 -2.82
CA ARG A 112 -5.40 3.74 -3.04
C ARG A 112 -3.91 3.73 -2.70
N VAL A 113 -3.55 3.19 -1.53
CA VAL A 113 -2.15 3.10 -1.08
C VAL A 113 -1.31 2.23 -2.02
N GLY A 114 -1.82 1.08 -2.45
CA GLY A 114 -1.12 0.20 -3.39
C GLY A 114 -0.86 0.87 -4.74
N LEU A 115 -1.81 1.67 -5.23
CA LEU A 115 -1.66 2.41 -6.48
C LEU A 115 -0.72 3.61 -6.34
N ASP A 116 -0.74 4.29 -5.21
CA ASP A 116 0.21 5.38 -4.93
C ASP A 116 1.65 4.85 -4.91
N GLN A 117 1.89 3.72 -4.25
CA GLN A 117 3.18 3.04 -4.26
C GLN A 117 3.60 2.61 -5.68
N LEU A 118 2.66 2.13 -6.48
CA LEU A 118 2.92 1.74 -7.87
C LEU A 118 3.31 2.97 -8.71
N GLU A 119 2.58 4.08 -8.58
CA GLU A 119 2.90 5.34 -9.27
C GLU A 119 4.27 5.88 -8.86
N ILE A 120 4.59 5.88 -7.56
CA ILE A 120 5.90 6.28 -7.05
C ILE A 120 7.00 5.43 -7.67
N TYR A 121 6.84 4.10 -7.68
CA TYR A 121 7.82 3.17 -8.24
C TYR A 121 8.07 3.44 -9.72
N PHE A 122 7.03 3.65 -10.52
CA PHE A 122 7.16 3.95 -11.94
C PHE A 122 7.82 5.31 -12.20
N ARG A 123 7.50 6.31 -11.37
CA ARG A 123 8.10 7.65 -11.46
C ARG A 123 9.59 7.64 -11.10
N SER A 124 9.97 6.86 -10.08
CA SER A 124 11.34 6.81 -9.57
C SER A 124 12.26 5.89 -10.36
N THR A 125 11.72 5.08 -11.28
CA THR A 125 12.48 4.10 -12.06
C THR A 125 12.66 4.59 -13.50
N PRO A 126 13.87 5.01 -13.93
CA PRO A 126 14.10 5.64 -15.23
C PRO A 126 13.56 4.84 -16.42
N GLU A 127 13.73 3.51 -16.39
CA GLU A 127 13.29 2.59 -17.43
C GLU A 127 11.75 2.50 -17.55
N LEU A 128 11.02 2.95 -16.53
CA LEU A 128 9.55 2.92 -16.46
C LEU A 128 8.89 4.28 -16.67
N GLN A 129 9.65 5.38 -16.72
CA GLN A 129 9.11 6.74 -16.82
C GLN A 129 8.22 6.96 -18.05
N GLY A 130 8.54 6.34 -19.18
CA GLY A 130 7.70 6.41 -20.37
C GLY A 130 6.30 5.81 -20.18
N TYR A 131 6.17 4.80 -19.32
CA TYR A 131 4.90 4.16 -18.99
C TYR A 131 4.15 4.89 -17.86
N TYR A 132 4.88 5.59 -16.98
CA TYR A 132 4.30 6.37 -15.89
C TYR A 132 3.23 7.35 -16.37
N VAL A 133 3.43 7.99 -17.52
CA VAL A 133 2.46 8.96 -18.10
C VAL A 133 1.08 8.34 -18.36
N LYS A 134 1.01 7.02 -18.57
CA LYS A 134 -0.25 6.28 -18.74
C LYS A 134 -0.78 5.72 -17.43
N LEU A 135 0.08 5.52 -16.45
CA LEU A 135 -0.27 5.04 -15.12
C LEU A 135 -0.80 6.15 -14.20
N VAL A 136 -0.27 7.37 -14.34
CA VAL A 136 -0.55 8.49 -13.44
C VAL A 136 -2.04 8.74 -13.28
N GLY A 137 -2.45 9.03 -12.04
CA GLY A 137 -3.85 9.26 -11.68
C GLY A 137 -4.66 7.99 -11.44
N SER A 138 -4.03 6.81 -11.44
CA SER A 138 -4.66 5.57 -10.95
C SER A 138 -4.94 5.69 -9.45
N ALA A 139 -3.99 6.20 -8.68
CA ALA A 139 -4.15 6.47 -7.24
C ALA A 139 -5.21 7.54 -6.99
N SER A 140 -5.29 8.58 -7.83
CA SER A 140 -6.35 9.60 -7.77
C SER A 140 -7.73 8.99 -8.02
N GLY A 141 -7.87 8.13 -9.04
CA GLY A 141 -9.15 7.46 -9.30
C GLY A 141 -9.60 6.54 -8.16
N ALA A 142 -8.66 5.90 -7.46
CA ALA A 142 -8.95 5.15 -6.25
C ALA A 142 -9.34 6.06 -5.07
N ALA A 143 -8.72 7.23 -4.92
CA ALA A 143 -9.12 8.22 -3.94
C ALA A 143 -10.54 8.76 -4.20
N ASP A 144 -10.91 8.97 -5.46
CA ASP A 144 -12.27 9.36 -5.83
C ASP A 144 -13.29 8.27 -5.46
N ALA A 145 -12.96 6.99 -5.70
CA ALA A 145 -13.78 5.86 -5.28
C ALA A 145 -13.92 5.79 -3.75
N GLU A 146 -12.82 5.97 -3.02
CA GLU A 146 -12.81 6.04 -1.55
C GLU A 146 -13.75 7.15 -1.04
N ALA A 147 -13.68 8.34 -1.64
CA ALA A 147 -14.55 9.46 -1.29
C ALA A 147 -16.04 9.18 -1.59
N GLN A 148 -16.33 8.53 -2.72
CA GLN A 148 -17.70 8.12 -3.05
C GLN A 148 -18.27 7.12 -2.03
N ALA A 149 -17.49 6.12 -1.63
CA ALA A 149 -17.89 5.18 -0.59
C ALA A 149 -18.03 5.85 0.80
N ALA A 150 -17.18 6.84 1.11
CA ALA A 150 -17.33 7.65 2.31
C ALA A 150 -18.64 8.43 2.33
N ALA A 151 -19.11 8.89 1.17
CA ALA A 151 -20.41 9.53 0.97
C ALA A 151 -21.61 8.56 0.89
N GLY A 152 -21.37 7.25 0.97
CA GLY A 152 -22.42 6.22 0.88
C GLY A 152 -22.78 5.79 -0.54
N HIS A 153 -21.97 6.15 -1.54
CA HIS A 153 -22.15 5.75 -2.94
C HIS A 153 -21.23 4.57 -3.29
N PHE A 154 -21.57 3.39 -2.81
CA PHE A 154 -20.77 2.17 -2.95
C PHE A 154 -20.83 1.57 -4.37
N ASP A 155 -21.99 1.62 -5.04
CA ASP A 155 -22.10 1.17 -6.44
C ASP A 155 -21.26 2.07 -7.35
N GLN A 156 -21.36 3.38 -7.16
CA GLN A 156 -20.59 4.36 -7.92
C GLN A 156 -19.08 4.22 -7.68
N SER A 157 -18.66 4.00 -6.42
CA SER A 157 -17.28 3.69 -6.06
C SER A 157 -16.74 2.50 -6.86
N GLY A 158 -17.52 1.42 -6.96
CA GLY A 158 -17.13 0.24 -7.76
C GLY A 158 -16.94 0.58 -9.24
N ARG A 159 -17.86 1.37 -9.81
CA ARG A 159 -17.76 1.80 -11.23
C ARG A 159 -16.53 2.65 -11.48
N THR A 160 -16.19 3.58 -10.59
CA THR A 160 -14.97 4.40 -10.71
C THR A 160 -13.71 3.53 -10.72
N LEU A 161 -13.65 2.48 -9.89
CA LEU A 161 -12.52 1.56 -9.89
C LEU A 161 -12.38 0.72 -11.17
N ILE A 162 -13.45 0.48 -11.92
CA ILE A 162 -13.34 -0.17 -13.24
C ILE A 162 -12.48 0.68 -14.19
N THR A 163 -12.64 2.00 -14.15
CA THR A 163 -11.78 2.91 -14.94
C THR A 163 -10.31 2.80 -14.55
N VAL A 164 -10.01 2.61 -13.26
CA VAL A 164 -8.65 2.39 -12.76
C VAL A 164 -8.10 1.05 -13.29
N VAL A 165 -8.88 -0.03 -13.23
CA VAL A 165 -8.48 -1.34 -13.78
C VAL A 165 -8.16 -1.25 -15.26
N ASN A 166 -8.97 -0.55 -16.05
CA ASN A 166 -8.72 -0.37 -17.48
C ASN A 166 -7.40 0.37 -17.73
N ARG A 167 -7.11 1.42 -16.97
CA ARG A 167 -5.84 2.16 -17.06
C ARG A 167 -4.63 1.26 -16.75
N LEU A 168 -4.72 0.44 -15.71
CA LEU A 168 -3.67 -0.52 -15.39
C LEU A 168 -3.49 -1.56 -16.50
N ALA A 169 -4.58 -2.04 -17.09
CA ALA A 169 -4.53 -2.98 -18.20
C ALA A 169 -3.85 -2.36 -19.44
N ASP A 170 -4.17 -1.10 -19.76
CA ASP A 170 -3.52 -0.37 -20.86
C ASP A 170 -2.02 -0.23 -20.63
N VAL A 171 -1.59 0.11 -19.42
CA VAL A 171 -0.16 0.17 -19.05
C VAL A 171 0.50 -1.20 -19.22
N LEU A 172 -0.16 -2.28 -18.81
CA LEU A 172 0.38 -3.63 -18.94
C LEU A 172 0.59 -4.04 -20.41
N VAL A 173 -0.31 -3.64 -21.30
CA VAL A 173 -0.18 -3.87 -22.75
C VAL A 173 1.02 -3.12 -23.33
N LEU A 174 1.35 -1.93 -22.81
CA LEU A 174 2.46 -1.11 -23.31
C LEU A 174 3.85 -1.59 -22.86
N ILE A 175 3.94 -2.22 -21.69
CA ILE A 175 5.23 -2.70 -21.15
C ILE A 175 5.67 -4.01 -21.83
N LYS A 176 4.69 -4.80 -22.29
CA LYS A 176 4.91 -6.09 -22.95
C LYS A 176 5.47 -5.92 -24.37
#